data_AF-A0A434DXY5-F1
#
_entry.id   AF-A0A434DXY5-F1
#
_cell.length_a   1.000
_cell.length_b   1.000
_cell.length_c   1.000
_cell.angle_alpha   90.00
_cell.angle_beta   90.00
_cell.angle_gamma   90.00
#
_symmetry.space_group_name_H-M   'P 1'
#
loop_
_entity.id
_entity.type
_entity.pdbx_description
1 polymer ?
#
loop_
_entity_poly.entity_id
_entity_poly.type
_entity_poly.pdbx_seq_one_letter_code
_entity_poly.pdbx_strand_id
1 'polypeptide(L)' 'MARITRAAYAQMYGPTVGDKVRLADTELFIEVEKDLTLHGEEVKFGGGKVIRDG' A
#
# COMPACT_ATOMS: atom_id res chain seq x y z
N MET A 1 -12.43 -10.47 11.78
CA MET A 1 -11.65 -9.70 10.80
C MET A 1 -10.18 -9.80 11.16
N ALA A 2 -9.32 -10.19 10.22
CA ALA A 2 -7.88 -10.15 10.44
C ALA A 2 -7.42 -8.68 10.55
N ARG A 3 -6.38 -8.43 11.32
CA ARG A 3 -5.76 -7.10 11.46
C ARG A 3 -4.32 -7.17 11.01
N ILE A 4 -3.86 -6.11 10.37
CA ILE A 4 -2.47 -5.94 9.99
C ILE A 4 -1.99 -4.58 10.48
N THR A 5 -0.73 -4.50 10.90
CA THR A 5 -0.11 -3.22 11.27
C THR A 5 0.10 -2.36 10.04
N ARG A 6 -0.04 -1.04 10.18
CA ARG A 6 0.17 -0.07 9.10
C ARG A 6 1.57 -0.18 8.46
N ALA A 7 2.61 -0.41 9.25
CA ALA A 7 3.97 -0.61 8.76
C ALA A 7 4.10 -1.87 7.86
N ALA A 8 3.54 -3.01 8.29
CA ALA A 8 3.55 -4.24 7.48
C ALA A 8 2.73 -4.09 6.19
N TYR A 9 1.59 -3.38 6.25
CA TYR A 9 0.81 -3.05 5.06
C TYR A 9 1.63 -2.21 4.06
N ALA A 10 2.25 -1.13 4.53
CA ALA A 10 3.07 -0.25 3.70
C ALA A 10 4.25 -0.98 3.04
N GLN A 11 4.87 -1.94 3.73
CA GLN A 11 5.92 -2.78 3.15
C GLN A 11 5.42 -3.72 2.05
N MET A 12 4.16 -4.17 2.09
CA MET A 12 3.62 -5.12 1.12
C MET A 12 2.95 -4.47 -0.08
N TYR A 13 2.24 -3.36 0.15
CA TYR A 13 1.35 -2.73 -0.83
C TYR A 13 1.66 -1.26 -1.09
N GLY A 14 2.58 -0.66 -0.32
CA GLY A 14 2.86 0.77 -0.38
C GLY A 14 2.00 1.61 0.57
N PRO A 15 2.27 2.93 0.65
CA PRO A 15 1.56 3.85 1.53
C PRO A 15 0.07 3.96 1.17
N THR A 16 -0.79 4.21 2.18
CA THR A 16 -2.24 4.48 2.02
C THR A 16 -2.63 5.80 2.70
N VAL A 17 -3.92 6.15 2.72
CA VAL A 17 -4.43 7.48 3.15
C VAL A 17 -3.81 7.96 4.46
N GLY A 18 -3.21 9.16 4.43
CA GLY A 18 -2.55 9.81 5.56
C GLY A 18 -1.07 9.45 5.75
N ASP A 19 -0.54 8.47 5.01
CA ASP A 19 0.90 8.21 4.97
C ASP A 19 1.61 9.33 4.19
N LYS A 20 2.84 9.66 4.63
CA LYS A 20 3.68 10.66 3.98
C LYS A 20 4.95 10.05 3.40
N VAL A 21 5.34 10.53 2.23
CA VAL A 21 6.58 10.12 1.56
C VAL A 21 7.41 11.35 1.25
N ARG A 22 8.70 11.29 1.59
CA ARG A 22 9.69 12.30 1.23
C ARG A 22 10.06 12.14 -0.25
N LEU A 23 10.06 13.23 -1.01
CA LEU A 23 10.48 13.23 -2.40
C LEU A 23 12.01 13.24 -2.51
N ALA A 24 12.58 12.05 -2.72
CA ALA A 24 14.03 11.84 -2.81
C ALA A 24 14.78 12.45 -1.59
N ASP A 25 15.86 13.17 -1.83
CA ASP A 25 16.68 13.85 -0.82
C ASP A 25 16.23 15.30 -0.55
N THR A 26 15.08 15.73 -1.07
CA THR A 26 14.51 17.07 -0.80
C THR A 26 13.76 17.13 0.53
N GLU A 27 13.43 18.33 1.01
CA GLU A 27 12.56 18.52 2.18
C GLU A 27 11.06 18.59 1.82
N LEU A 28 10.67 18.07 0.66
CA LEU A 28 9.27 18.01 0.23
C LEU A 28 8.65 16.67 0.67
N PHE A 29 7.47 16.75 1.31
CA PHE A 29 6.68 15.60 1.72
C PHE A 29 5.31 15.65 1.05
N ILE A 30 4.92 14.55 0.40
CA ILE A 30 3.57 14.34 -0.12
C ILE A 30 2.77 13.47 0.84
N GLU A 31 1.46 13.68 0.91
CA GLU A 31 0.52 12.86 1.69
C GLU A 31 -0.45 12.14 0.75
N VAL A 32 -0.73 10.86 1.00
CA VAL A 32 -1.76 10.13 0.25
C VAL A 32 -3.14 10.65 0.68
N GLU A 33 -3.83 11.33 -0.22
CA GLU A 33 -5.13 11.96 0.09
C GLU A 33 -6.32 11.00 -0.07
N LYS A 34 -6.22 10.05 -1.00
CA LYS A 34 -7.27 9.08 -1.29
C LYS A 34 -6.68 7.76 -1.78
N ASP A 35 -7.17 6.67 -1.22
CA ASP A 35 -6.94 5.32 -1.70
C ASP A 35 -8.27 4.80 -2.27
N LEU A 36 -8.20 4.20 -3.46
CA LEU A 36 -9.37 3.67 -4.16
C LEU A 36 -9.46 2.14 -4.04
N THR A 37 -8.54 1.51 -3.32
CA THR A 37 -8.57 0.07 -3.07
C THR A 37 -9.63 -0.32 -2.03
N LEU A 38 -9.95 -1.61 -1.99
CA LEU A 38 -10.66 -2.23 -0.87
C LEU A 38 -9.64 -3.03 -0.05
N HIS A 39 -9.53 -2.75 1.25
CA HIS A 39 -8.51 -3.39 2.08
C HIS A 39 -8.73 -4.90 2.23
N GLY A 40 -7.74 -5.67 1.81
CA GLY A 40 -7.79 -7.14 1.71
C GLY A 40 -7.98 -7.68 0.29
N GLU A 41 -8.31 -6.82 -0.68
CA GLU A 41 -8.50 -7.17 -2.11
C GLU A 41 -7.42 -6.53 -3.00
N GLU A 42 -6.26 -6.20 -2.43
CA GLU A 42 -5.16 -5.58 -3.18
C GLU A 42 -4.59 -6.55 -4.22
N VAL A 43 -4.47 -6.09 -5.46
CA VAL A 43 -3.88 -6.90 -6.53
C VAL A 43 -2.36 -6.90 -6.45
N LYS A 44 -1.76 -8.10 -6.51
CA LYS A 44 -0.31 -8.26 -6.58
C LYS A 44 0.05 -9.41 -7.52
N PHE A 45 1.03 -9.17 -8.38
CA PHE A 45 1.59 -10.18 -9.27
C PHE A 45 2.75 -10.93 -8.59
N GLY A 46 2.93 -12.19 -8.99
CA GLY A 46 4.02 -13.06 -8.54
C GLY A 46 3.55 -14.49 -8.29
N GLY A 47 4.51 -15.40 -8.09
CA GLY A 47 4.18 -16.80 -7.79
C GLY A 47 3.31 -16.93 -6.53
N GLY A 48 2.13 -17.54 -6.68
CA GLY A 48 1.17 -17.73 -5.58
C GLY A 48 0.50 -16.45 -5.07
N LYS A 49 0.50 -15.36 -5.85
CA LYS A 49 -0.16 -14.09 -5.51
C LYS A 49 -1.54 -13.95 -6.18
N VAL A 50 -2.15 -12.77 -6.07
CA VAL A 50 -3.55 -12.51 -6.40
C VAL A 50 -3.81 -12.49 -7.91
N ILE A 51 -2.87 -12.00 -8.72
CA ILE A 51 -3.04 -11.97 -10.18
C ILE A 51 -2.69 -13.36 -10.75
N ARG A 52 -3.72 -14.18 -10.98
CA ARG A 52 -3.67 -15.56 -11.45
C ARG A 52 -5.01 -15.93 -12.09
N ASP A 53 -5.07 -17.09 -12.71
CA ASP A 53 -6.34 -17.66 -13.18
C ASP A 53 -7.13 -18.23 -11.99
N GLY A 54 -8.40 -17.83 -11.89
CA GLY A 54 -9.29 -18.06 -10.73
C GLY A 54 -8.83 -17.40 -9.43
#